data_AF-A0A7K2VFA8-F1
#
_entry.id   AF-A0A7K2VFA8-F1
#
_cell.length_a   1.000
_cell.length_b   1.000
_cell.length_c   1.000
_cell.angle_alpha   90.00
_cell.angle_beta   90.00
_cell.angle_gamma   90.00
#
_symmetry.space_group_name_H-M   'P 1'
#
loop_
_entity.id
_entity.type
_entity.pdbx_description
1 polymer ?
#
loop_
_entity_poly.entity_id
_entity_poly.type
_entity_poly.pdbx_seq_one_letter_code
_entity_poly.pdbx_strand_id
1 'polypeptide(L)' 'MPVEVTWWGHATCTIEDSDTRVLTDPLFASRLAHLRRRRGAPPPAGARRADA' A
#
# COMPACT_ATOMS: atom_id res chain seq x y z
N MET A 1 -12.83 16.35 -7.05
CA MET A 1 -11.36 16.19 -7.12
C MET A 1 -11.08 14.93 -7.93
N PRO A 2 -10.05 14.86 -8.78
CA PRO A 2 -9.66 13.58 -9.37
C PRO A 2 -9.22 12.62 -8.26
N VAL A 3 -9.57 11.34 -8.39
CA VAL A 3 -9.12 10.29 -7.46
C VAL A 3 -7.60 10.12 -7.64
N GLU A 4 -6.84 10.20 -6.55
CA GLU A 4 -5.41 9.89 -6.59
C GLU A 4 -5.16 8.43 -6.20
N VAL A 5 -4.28 7.76 -6.95
CA VAL A 5 -3.94 6.36 -6.71
C VAL A 5 -2.42 6.19 -6.71
N THR A 6 -1.91 5.66 -5.61
CA THR A 6 -0.50 5.24 -5.49
C THR A 6 -0.41 3.72 -5.42
N TRP A 7 0.31 3.11 -6.37
CA TRP A 7 0.55 1.66 -6.38
C TRP A 7 1.88 1.30 -5.71
N TRP A 8 1.82 0.43 -4.70
CA TRP A 8 2.99 0.01 -3.91
C TRP A 8 3.56 -1.35 -4.34
N GLY A 9 2.88 -2.04 -5.26
CA GLY A 9 3.16 -3.40 -5.72
C GLY A 9 2.14 -4.42 -5.21
N HIS A 10 2.04 -5.58 -5.90
CA HIS A 10 0.97 -6.56 -5.67
C HIS A 10 -0.42 -5.89 -5.79
N ALA A 11 -1.36 -6.23 -4.91
CA ALA A 11 -2.66 -5.59 -4.75
C ALA A 11 -2.65 -4.44 -3.71
N THR A 12 -1.48 -3.98 -3.28
CA THR A 12 -1.36 -2.89 -2.30
C THR A 12 -1.38 -1.53 -3.00
N CYS A 13 -2.45 -0.78 -2.78
CA CYS A 13 -2.66 0.58 -3.31
C CYS A 13 -3.15 1.51 -2.20
N THR A 14 -2.77 2.78 -2.30
CA THR A 14 -3.45 3.87 -1.59
C THR A 14 -4.38 4.56 -2.58
N ILE A 15 -5.63 4.78 -2.17
CA ILE A 15 -6.64 5.51 -2.93
C ILE A 15 -7.06 6.71 -2.08
N GLU A 16 -7.01 7.90 -2.67
CA GLU A 16 -7.43 9.14 -2.04
C GLU A 16 -8.58 9.74 -2.85
N ASP A 17 -9.72 9.85 -2.19
CA ASP A 17 -10.93 10.42 -2.75
C ASP A 17 -11.73 11.09 -1.62
N SER A 18 -12.25 12.29 -1.88
CA SER A 18 -13.19 12.98 -1.00
C SER A 18 -12.71 13.03 0.47
N ASP A 19 -11.46 13.46 0.67
CA ASP A 19 -10.75 13.52 1.97
C ASP A 19 -10.65 12.18 2.73
N THR A 20 -10.94 11.07 2.05
CA THR A 20 -10.82 9.71 2.57
C THR A 20 -9.63 9.02 1.92
N ARG A 21 -8.75 8.46 2.74
CA ARG A 21 -7.63 7.63 2.28
C ARG A 21 -7.89 6.17 2.66
N VAL A 22 -7.88 5.29 1.65
CA VAL A 22 -8.03 3.84 1.85
C VAL A 22 -6.78 3.11 1.39
N LEU A 23 -6.41 2.08 2.14
CA LEU A 23 -5.30 1.18 1.83
C LEU A 23 -5.84 -0.23 1.52
N THR A 24 -5.49 -0.78 0.35
CA THR A 24 -5.92 -2.12 -0.08
C THR A 24 -4.86 -3.18 0.23
N ASP A 25 -5.30 -4.39 0.60
CA ASP A 25 -4.48 -5.61 0.78
C ASP A 25 -3.03 -5.36 1.25
N PRO A 26 -2.83 -4.86 2.49
CA PRO A 26 -1.55 -4.30 2.91
C PRO A 26 -0.44 -5.36 3.03
N LEU A 27 0.45 -5.42 2.04
CA LEU A 27 1.62 -6.30 2.02
C LEU A 27 2.93 -5.52 2.13
N PHE A 28 3.33 -5.20 3.37
CA PHE A 28 4.53 -4.40 3.68
C PHE A 28 5.77 -5.21 4.06
N ALA A 29 5.65 -6.55 4.04
CA ALA A 29 6.75 -7.47 4.28
C ALA A 29 7.48 -7.83 2.98
N SER A 30 8.73 -8.27 3.08
CA SER A 30 9.50 -8.78 1.94
C SER A 30 8.98 -10.13 1.43
N ARG A 31 8.23 -10.86 2.28
CA ARG A 31 7.65 -12.17 1.98
C ARG A 31 6.32 -12.35 2.71
N LEU A 32 5.34 -12.96 2.05
CA LEU A 32 4.09 -13.46 2.65
C LEU A 32 3.80 -14.85 2.07
N ALA A 33 3.93 -15.89 2.89
CA ALA A 33 3.87 -17.28 2.43
C ALA A 33 4.82 -17.55 1.22
N HIS A 34 4.25 -17.82 0.05
CA HIS A 34 4.97 -18.05 -1.20
C HIS A 34 5.21 -16.76 -2.01
N LEU A 35 4.53 -15.66 -1.68
CA LEU A 35 4.76 -14.35 -2.30
C LEU A 35 6.10 -13.79 -1.82
N ARG A 36 6.94 -13.40 -2.78
CA ARG A 36 8.24 -12.76 -2.53
C ARG A 36 8.30 -11.45 -3.29
N ARG A 37 8.70 -10.38 -2.60
CA ARG A 37 8.88 -9.08 -3.23
C ARG A 37 10.13 -9.12 -4.11
N ARG A 38 9.98 -8.79 -5.40
CA ARG A 38 11.07 -8.85 -6.39
C ARG A 38 11.71 -7.49 -6.70
N ARG A 39 10.99 -6.37 -6.49
CA ARG A 39 11.46 -5.02 -6.81
C ARG A 39 10.98 -4.00 -5.77
N GLY A 40 11.72 -2.90 -5.66
CA GLY A 40 11.46 -1.79 -4.72
C GLY A 40 11.90 -2.09 -3.29
N ALA A 41 12.21 -1.04 -2.53
CA ALA A 41 12.48 -1.15 -1.09
C ALA A 41 11.17 -1.39 -0.32
N PRO A 42 11.16 -2.23 0.74
CA PRO A 42 9.98 -2.41 1.59
C PRO A 42 9.43 -1.05 2.05
N PRO A 43 8.10 -0.88 2.14
CA PRO A 43 7.54 0.37 2.61
C PRO A 43 8.05 0.73 4.02
N PRO A 44 8.32 2.02 4.29
CA PRO A 44 8.81 2.46 5.59
C PRO A 44 7.79 2.12 6.68
N ALA A 45 8.23 2.09 7.94
CA ALA A 45 7.36 1.70 9.07
C ALA A 45 6.08 2.54 9.16
N GLY A 46 6.13 3.82 8.78
CA GLY A 46 4.97 4.71 8.73
C GLY A 46 3.86 4.27 7.77
N ALA A 47 4.20 3.57 6.68
CA ALA A 47 3.23 3.09 5.69
C ALA A 47 2.25 2.03 6.22
N ARG A 48 2.51 1.47 7.41
CA ARG A 48 1.65 0.46 8.05
C ARG A 48 0.47 1.07 8.82
N ARG A 49 0.45 2.38 9.01
CA ARG A 49 -0.63 3.06 9.74
C ARG A 49 -1.76 3.36 8.76
N ALA A 50 -2.94 2.82 9.04
CA ALA A 50 -4.17 3.31 8.47
C ALA A 50 -4.65 4.49 9.32
N ASP A 51 -5.13 5.53 8.66
CA ASP A 51 -5.84 6.62 9.33
C ASP A 51 -7.23 6.12 9.78
N ALA A 52 -7.81 6.77 10.81
CA ALA A 52 -9.10 6.37 11.40
C ALA A 52 -10.30 6.92 10.63
#